data_AF-A0A1V4V0V3-F1
#
_entry.id   AF-A0A1V4V0V3-F1
#
_cell.length_a   1.000
_cell.length_b   1.000
_cell.length_c   1.000
_cell.angle_alpha   90.00
_cell.angle_beta   90.00
_cell.angle_gamma   90.00
#
_symmetry.space_group_name_H-M   'P 1'
#
loop_
_entity.id
_entity.type
_entity.pdbx_description
1 polymer ?
#
loop_
_entity_poly.entity_id
_entity_poly.type
_entity_poly.pdbx_seq_one_letter_code
_entity_poly.pdbx_strand_id
1 'polypeptide(L)'
;MILLVDLCYRDASLSRFEFVDPLADAIRRCGHTPEIRHYSRPLARAGPNCQGAILCGTALKDSSYLDHLEALDWVSRFDRPVLGICAGMQVLAALFGGEIVPSPAIGLAEIEIVEESPLLGERRTISGYHLHNFGTTLPPGFLKLAGKQLPEAFRHPEKPIYGILFHPEVRNRWIVERFCTLAAEI
;
A
#
# COMPACT_ATOMS: atom_id res chain seq x y z
N MET A 1 13.30 -11.42 -0.95
CA MET A 1 12.00 -11.58 -1.63
C MET A 1 11.03 -10.56 -1.07
N ILE A 2 10.14 -9.99 -1.89
CA ILE A 2 9.06 -9.09 -1.45
C ILE A 2 7.71 -9.74 -1.72
N LEU A 3 6.84 -9.83 -0.71
CA LEU A 3 5.48 -10.35 -0.86
C LEU A 3 4.56 -9.28 -1.44
N LEU A 4 3.86 -9.60 -2.53
CA LEU A 4 2.74 -8.83 -3.06
C LEU A 4 1.44 -9.54 -2.67
N VAL A 5 0.62 -8.87 -1.87
CA VAL A 5 -0.71 -9.35 -1.50
C VAL A 5 -1.71 -8.78 -2.51
N ASP A 6 -2.18 -9.64 -3.40
CA ASP A 6 -3.23 -9.32 -4.36
C ASP A 6 -4.56 -9.21 -3.62
N LEU A 7 -5.12 -8.00 -3.59
CA LEU A 7 -6.40 -7.66 -2.94
C LEU A 7 -7.60 -7.71 -3.89
N CYS A 8 -7.39 -8.01 -5.19
CA CYS A 8 -8.48 -8.01 -6.16
C CYS A 8 -9.54 -9.07 -5.80
N TYR A 9 -10.80 -8.87 -6.18
CA TYR A 9 -11.96 -9.69 -5.75
C TYR A 9 -11.81 -11.19 -5.99
N ARG A 10 -10.99 -11.60 -6.95
CA ARG A 10 -10.72 -13.00 -7.28
C ARG A 10 -9.27 -13.19 -7.69
N ASP A 11 -8.73 -14.33 -7.26
CA ASP A 11 -7.45 -14.89 -7.71
C ASP A 11 -7.39 -14.93 -9.25
N ALA A 12 -6.32 -14.41 -9.82
CA ALA A 12 -6.12 -14.23 -11.26
C ALA A 12 -7.23 -13.40 -11.97
N SER A 13 -7.83 -12.42 -11.28
CA SER A 13 -8.70 -11.43 -11.93
C SER A 13 -7.92 -10.56 -12.94
N LEU A 14 -8.62 -9.97 -13.91
CA LEU A 14 -7.99 -9.05 -14.88
C LEU A 14 -7.40 -7.80 -14.21
N SER A 15 -7.98 -7.36 -13.09
CA SER A 15 -7.49 -6.21 -12.31
C SER A 15 -6.08 -6.41 -11.77
N ARG A 16 -5.64 -7.67 -11.63
CA ARG A 16 -4.25 -8.01 -11.29
C ARG A 16 -3.24 -7.39 -12.27
N PHE A 17 -3.55 -7.37 -13.56
CA PHE A 17 -2.67 -6.80 -14.58
C PHE A 17 -2.48 -5.29 -14.42
N GLU A 18 -3.41 -4.62 -13.74
CA GLU A 18 -3.39 -3.18 -13.51
C GLU A 18 -2.74 -2.83 -12.17
N PHE A 19 -3.05 -3.56 -11.09
CA PHE A 19 -2.68 -3.16 -9.73
C PHE A 19 -1.61 -4.03 -9.05
N VAL A 20 -1.25 -5.18 -9.64
CA VAL A 20 -0.32 -6.13 -9.00
C VAL A 20 0.90 -6.36 -9.89
N ASP A 21 0.71 -6.74 -11.14
CA ASP A 21 1.82 -7.09 -12.03
C ASP A 21 2.77 -5.91 -12.30
N PRO A 22 2.32 -4.65 -12.45
CA PRO A 22 3.21 -3.50 -12.56
C PRO A 22 4.10 -3.27 -11.33
N LEU A 23 3.59 -3.59 -10.12
CA LEU A 23 4.37 -3.56 -8.89
C LEU A 23 5.40 -4.69 -8.87
N ALA A 24 5.02 -5.90 -9.32
CA ALA A 24 5.94 -7.02 -9.44
C ALA A 24 7.10 -6.69 -10.40
N ASP A 25 6.83 -6.00 -11.50
CA ASP A 25 7.85 -5.55 -12.44
C ASP A 25 8.75 -4.46 -11.84
N ALA A 26 8.20 -3.52 -11.07
CA ALA A 26 9.01 -2.54 -10.35
C ALA A 26 9.95 -3.23 -9.34
N ILE A 27 9.44 -4.18 -8.56
CA ILE A 27 10.22 -4.99 -7.60
C ILE A 27 11.36 -5.75 -8.30
N ARG A 28 11.09 -6.37 -9.46
CA ARG A 28 12.12 -7.06 -10.26
C ARG A 28 13.22 -6.11 -10.72
N ARG A 29 12.87 -4.90 -11.15
CA ARG A 29 13.84 -3.88 -11.58
C ARG A 29 14.74 -3.40 -10.45
N CYS A 30 14.24 -3.45 -9.21
CA CYS A 30 15.03 -3.18 -8.01
C CYS A 30 15.90 -4.37 -7.56
N GLY A 31 15.91 -5.48 -8.30
CA GLY A 31 16.73 -6.66 -7.97
C GLY A 31 16.11 -7.60 -6.93
N HIS A 32 14.85 -7.38 -6.55
CA HIS A 32 14.14 -8.27 -5.62
C HIS A 32 13.25 -9.26 -6.38
N THR A 33 13.04 -10.44 -5.78
CA THR A 33 12.07 -11.43 -6.28
C THR A 33 10.68 -11.12 -5.71
N PRO A 34 9.66 -10.80 -6.54
CA PRO A 34 8.28 -10.69 -6.09
C PRO A 34 7.66 -12.07 -5.89
N GLU A 35 6.96 -12.25 -4.78
CA GLU A 35 6.07 -13.40 -4.55
C GLU A 35 4.63 -12.87 -4.49
N ILE A 36 3.77 -13.25 -5.42
CA ILE A 36 2.37 -12.78 -5.45
C ILE A 36 1.49 -13.82 -4.78
N ARG A 37 0.68 -13.39 -3.80
CA ARG A 37 -0.35 -14.22 -3.16
C ARG A 37 -1.66 -13.45 -3.04
N HIS A 38 -2.75 -14.07 -3.46
CA HIS A 38 -4.09 -13.54 -3.25
C HIS A 38 -4.51 -13.63 -1.78
N TYR A 39 -5.23 -12.62 -1.27
CA TYR A 39 -5.60 -12.52 0.15
C TYR A 39 -6.43 -13.71 0.67
N SER A 40 -7.19 -14.37 -0.19
CA SER A 40 -7.98 -15.57 0.17
C SER A 40 -7.15 -16.85 0.36
N ARG A 41 -5.85 -16.81 0.05
CA ARG A 41 -4.92 -17.92 0.27
C ARG A 41 -4.19 -17.73 1.60
N PRO A 42 -3.69 -18.80 2.23
CA PRO A 42 -2.85 -18.67 3.40
C PRO A 42 -1.64 -17.74 3.16
N LEU A 43 -1.66 -16.59 3.82
CA LEU A 43 -0.56 -15.63 3.85
C LEU A 43 0.48 -15.98 4.93
N ALA A 44 0.30 -17.12 5.60
CA ALA A 44 1.09 -17.57 6.74
C ALA A 44 2.60 -17.39 6.49
N ARG A 45 3.14 -16.41 7.23
CA ARG A 45 4.54 -16.00 7.35
C ARG A 45 5.26 -16.10 6.02
N ALA A 46 5.23 -15.00 5.25
CA ALA A 46 6.29 -14.74 4.29
C ALA A 46 7.61 -15.17 4.96
N GLY A 47 8.27 -16.18 4.38
CA GLY A 47 9.25 -16.99 5.10
C GLY A 47 10.41 -16.15 5.66
N PRO A 48 11.41 -16.76 6.33
CA PRO A 48 12.55 -16.02 6.89
C PRO A 48 13.28 -15.11 5.87
N ASN A 49 13.10 -15.36 4.56
CA ASN A 49 13.68 -14.60 3.47
C ASN A 49 12.78 -13.46 2.93
N CYS A 50 11.63 -13.20 3.55
CA CYS A 50 10.78 -12.08 3.19
C CYS A 50 11.37 -10.79 3.76
N GLN A 51 11.63 -9.85 2.85
CA GLN A 51 12.27 -8.57 3.13
C GLN A 51 11.24 -7.45 3.33
N GLY A 52 10.00 -7.67 2.92
CA GLY A 52 8.93 -6.69 3.01
C GLY A 52 7.67 -7.16 2.29
N ALA A 53 6.56 -6.47 2.52
CA ALA A 53 5.28 -6.78 1.90
C ALA A 53 4.59 -5.53 1.32
N ILE A 54 3.88 -5.69 0.21
CA ILE A 54 3.02 -4.68 -0.37
C ILE A 54 1.59 -5.23 -0.44
N LEU A 55 0.64 -4.53 0.18
CA LEU A 55 -0.80 -4.75 0.01
C LEU A 55 -1.25 -3.93 -1.20
N CYS A 56 -1.64 -4.61 -2.29
CA CYS A 56 -1.93 -3.97 -3.58
C CYS A 56 -3.26 -3.19 -3.59
N GLY A 57 -3.44 -2.35 -4.61
CA GLY A 57 -4.73 -1.73 -4.90
C GLY A 57 -5.73 -2.68 -5.54
N THR A 58 -6.94 -2.19 -5.78
CA THR A 58 -8.02 -2.92 -6.48
C THR A 58 -8.75 -2.00 -7.46
N ALA A 59 -9.62 -2.58 -8.29
CA ALA A 59 -10.48 -1.80 -9.18
C ALA A 59 -11.52 -0.99 -8.39
N LEU A 60 -12.06 0.07 -9.00
CA LEU A 60 -12.93 1.06 -8.34
C LEU A 60 -14.11 0.47 -7.52
N LYS A 61 -14.74 -0.61 -8.00
CA LYS A 61 -15.91 -1.26 -7.33
C LYS A 61 -15.56 -2.53 -6.57
N ASP A 62 -14.28 -2.79 -6.38
CA ASP A 62 -13.79 -4.00 -5.74
C ASP A 62 -13.43 -3.72 -4.28
N SER A 63 -14.34 -4.14 -3.39
CA SER A 63 -14.21 -3.97 -1.94
C SER A 63 -14.31 -5.30 -1.18
N SER A 64 -14.22 -6.44 -1.87
CA SER A 64 -14.41 -7.76 -1.24
C SER A 64 -13.36 -8.08 -0.18
N TYR A 65 -12.16 -7.48 -0.27
CA TYR A 65 -11.11 -7.64 0.74
C TYR A 65 -11.51 -7.09 2.13
N LEU A 66 -12.51 -6.21 2.22
CA LEU A 66 -12.98 -5.66 3.51
C LEU A 66 -13.70 -6.72 4.36
N ASP A 67 -14.29 -7.74 3.74
CA ASP A 67 -14.93 -8.85 4.44
C ASP A 67 -13.92 -9.89 4.98
N HIS A 68 -12.62 -9.63 4.78
CA HIS A 68 -11.52 -10.56 5.06
C HIS A 68 -10.32 -9.90 5.77
N LEU A 69 -10.56 -8.81 6.52
CA LEU A 69 -9.49 -8.08 7.22
C LEU A 69 -8.75 -8.96 8.24
N GLU A 70 -9.43 -9.93 8.85
CA GLU A 70 -8.84 -10.89 9.79
C GLU A 70 -7.74 -11.74 9.15
N ALA A 71 -7.81 -12.01 7.85
CA ALA A 71 -6.77 -12.74 7.12
C ALA A 71 -5.48 -11.90 6.93
N LEU A 72 -5.56 -10.58 7.16
CA LEU A 72 -4.49 -9.60 6.97
C LEU A 72 -3.91 -9.11 8.31
N ASP A 73 -4.39 -9.61 9.45
CA ASP A 73 -3.97 -9.19 10.79
C ASP A 73 -2.48 -9.38 11.08
N TRP A 74 -1.85 -10.34 10.37
CA TRP A 74 -0.43 -10.67 10.49
C TRP A 74 0.47 -9.47 10.24
N VAL A 75 0.02 -8.48 9.47
CA VAL A 75 0.72 -7.22 9.21
C VAL A 75 1.12 -6.52 10.51
N SER A 76 0.27 -6.59 11.55
CA SER A 76 0.57 -5.99 12.86
C SER A 76 1.77 -6.62 13.56
N ARG A 77 2.06 -7.88 13.27
CA ARG A 77 3.15 -8.69 13.85
C ARG A 77 4.34 -8.86 12.92
N PHE A 78 4.24 -8.34 11.69
CA PHE A 78 5.33 -8.39 10.72
C PHE A 78 6.39 -7.35 11.09
N ASP A 79 7.64 -7.80 11.13
CA ASP A 79 8.81 -7.05 11.59
C ASP A 79 9.61 -6.42 10.43
N ARG A 80 9.12 -6.56 9.20
CA ARG A 80 9.71 -6.00 7.98
C ARG A 80 8.83 -4.89 7.40
N PRO A 81 9.35 -4.07 6.46
CA PRO A 81 8.58 -3.01 5.82
C PRO A 81 7.27 -3.48 5.18
N VAL A 82 6.22 -2.67 5.36
CA VAL A 82 4.90 -2.87 4.75
C VAL A 82 4.46 -1.61 4.04
N LEU A 83 4.01 -1.74 2.79
CA LEU A 83 3.38 -0.67 2.03
C LEU A 83 1.95 -1.06 1.64
N GLY A 84 0.95 -0.30 2.07
CA GLY A 84 -0.42 -0.41 1.58
C GLY A 84 -0.71 0.62 0.50
N ILE A 85 -1.22 0.17 -0.65
CA ILE A 85 -1.54 1.02 -1.81
C ILE A 85 -3.04 1.00 -2.05
N CYS A 86 -3.69 2.16 -2.09
CA CYS A 86 -5.13 2.31 -2.33
C CYS A 86 -5.94 1.42 -1.37
N ALA A 87 -6.52 0.31 -1.84
CA ALA A 87 -7.15 -0.72 -1.01
C ALA A 87 -6.24 -1.21 0.13
N GLY A 88 -4.94 -1.40 -0.13
CA GLY A 88 -3.97 -1.76 0.89
C GLY A 88 -3.82 -0.72 1.99
N MET A 89 -3.90 0.58 1.68
CA MET A 89 -3.93 1.63 2.71
C MET A 89 -5.22 1.56 3.54
N GLN A 90 -6.34 1.23 2.92
CA GLN A 90 -7.63 1.05 3.60
C GLN A 90 -7.58 -0.13 4.59
N VAL A 91 -6.96 -1.25 4.18
CA VAL A 91 -6.68 -2.38 5.08
C VAL A 91 -5.83 -1.94 6.26
N LEU A 92 -4.71 -1.26 6.02
CA LEU A 92 -3.83 -0.79 7.08
C LEU A 92 -4.59 0.13 8.05
N ALA A 93 -5.36 1.08 7.53
CA ALA A 93 -6.11 1.98 8.39
C ALA A 93 -7.09 1.21 9.29
N ALA A 94 -7.88 0.31 8.71
CA ALA A 94 -8.86 -0.49 9.46
C ALA A 94 -8.20 -1.36 10.55
N LEU A 95 -7.07 -2.02 10.24
CA LEU A 95 -6.34 -2.86 11.19
C LEU A 95 -5.73 -2.07 12.35
N PHE A 96 -5.38 -0.80 12.13
CA PHE A 96 -4.77 0.08 13.14
C PHE A 96 -5.77 1.06 13.77
N GLY A 97 -7.08 0.84 13.60
CA GLY A 97 -8.14 1.61 14.28
C GLY A 97 -8.51 2.94 13.61
N GLY A 98 -8.10 3.15 12.36
CA GLY A 98 -8.69 4.15 11.48
C GLY A 98 -10.01 3.69 10.87
N GLU A 99 -10.75 4.63 10.31
CA GLU A 99 -12.04 4.40 9.67
C GLU A 99 -11.92 4.53 8.15
N ILE A 100 -12.67 3.74 7.40
CA ILE A 100 -12.80 3.87 5.95
C ILE A 100 -13.98 4.78 5.66
N VAL A 101 -13.75 5.87 4.93
CA VAL A 101 -14.74 6.93 4.70
C VAL A 101 -14.94 7.20 3.21
N PRO A 102 -16.16 7.58 2.77
CA PRO A 102 -16.38 7.97 1.38
C PRO A 102 -15.46 9.12 0.96
N SER A 103 -14.67 8.91 -0.08
CA SER A 103 -13.78 9.91 -0.66
C SER A 103 -13.46 9.54 -2.11
N PRO A 104 -14.45 9.63 -3.03
CA PRO A 104 -14.27 9.21 -4.40
C PRO A 104 -13.33 10.16 -5.15
N ALA A 105 -12.33 9.59 -5.83
CA ALA A 105 -11.43 10.32 -6.72
C ALA A 105 -10.98 9.43 -7.88
N ILE A 106 -10.96 10.01 -9.08
CA ILE A 106 -10.56 9.33 -10.32
C ILE A 106 -9.68 10.28 -11.14
N GLY A 107 -8.52 9.80 -11.58
CA GLY A 107 -7.62 10.53 -12.46
C GLY A 107 -6.45 11.18 -11.74
N LEU A 108 -5.79 12.13 -12.40
CA LEU A 108 -4.63 12.83 -11.85
C LEU A 108 -5.07 13.97 -10.93
N ALA A 109 -4.47 14.03 -9.75
CA ALA A 109 -4.62 15.16 -8.83
C ALA A 109 -3.27 15.54 -8.19
N GLU A 110 -3.21 16.76 -7.67
CA GLU A 110 -2.07 17.22 -6.88
C GLU A 110 -2.12 16.64 -5.48
N ILE A 111 -0.99 16.11 -5.03
CA ILE A 111 -0.79 15.53 -3.70
C ILE A 111 0.29 16.33 -3.01
N GLU A 112 -0.05 16.91 -1.88
CA GLU A 112 0.86 17.67 -1.04
C GLU A 112 1.52 16.74 -0.01
N ILE A 113 2.83 16.52 -0.13
CA ILE A 113 3.64 15.84 0.89
C ILE A 113 3.98 16.88 1.96
N VAL A 114 3.43 16.69 3.16
CA VAL A 114 3.51 17.63 4.28
C VAL A 114 4.52 17.22 5.34
N GLU A 115 5.03 16.00 5.29
CA GLU A 115 6.07 15.51 6.19
C GLU A 115 7.10 14.68 5.43
N GLU A 116 8.38 14.86 5.79
CA GLU A 116 9.45 14.09 5.19
C GLU A 116 9.43 12.64 5.68
N SER A 117 9.71 11.70 4.79
CA SER A 117 9.84 10.29 5.16
C SER A 117 10.79 9.53 4.24
N PRO A 118 11.36 8.40 4.68
CA PRO A 118 12.18 7.56 3.80
C PRO A 118 11.45 7.11 2.53
N LEU A 119 10.12 6.92 2.60
CA LEU A 119 9.30 6.53 1.45
C LEU A 119 9.03 7.70 0.49
N LEU A 120 8.53 8.83 0.99
CA LEU A 120 8.05 9.95 0.14
C LEU A 120 9.10 11.04 -0.10
N GLY A 121 10.17 11.08 0.69
CA GLY A 121 11.21 12.10 0.64
C GLY A 121 10.72 13.43 1.20
N GLU A 122 11.39 14.51 0.82
CA GLU A 122 11.13 15.87 1.29
C GLU A 122 9.72 16.41 0.97
N ARG A 123 9.32 17.47 1.66
CA ARG A 123 8.05 18.18 1.44
C ARG A 123 8.00 18.77 0.04
N ARG A 124 6.96 18.42 -0.72
CA ARG A 124 6.72 18.88 -2.10
C ARG A 124 5.32 18.53 -2.55
N THR A 125 4.89 19.14 -3.65
CA THR A 125 3.72 18.68 -4.40
C THR A 125 4.13 17.70 -5.49
N ILE A 126 3.38 16.62 -5.63
CA ILE A 126 3.50 15.66 -6.73
C ILE A 126 2.16 15.52 -7.44
N SER A 127 2.17 15.03 -8.67
CA SER A 127 0.95 14.59 -9.36
C SER A 127 0.80 13.08 -9.17
N GLY A 128 -0.26 12.66 -8.49
CA GLY A 128 -0.60 11.25 -8.28
C GLY A 128 -1.84 10.83 -9.05
N TYR A 129 -1.99 9.52 -9.25
CA TYR A 129 -3.15 8.93 -9.92
C TYR A 129 -4.07 8.26 -8.89
N HIS A 130 -5.33 8.67 -8.85
CA HIS A 130 -6.35 8.14 -7.95
C HIS A 130 -7.35 7.30 -8.73
N LEU A 131 -7.78 6.18 -8.14
CA LEU A 131 -8.86 5.33 -8.64
C LEU A 131 -9.53 4.61 -7.47
N HIS A 132 -10.30 5.35 -6.67
CA HIS A 132 -10.95 4.81 -5.47
C HIS A 132 -12.27 5.50 -5.14
N ASN A 133 -13.13 4.81 -4.40
CA ASN A 133 -14.36 5.37 -3.82
C ASN A 133 -14.20 5.79 -2.36
N PHE A 134 -13.17 5.27 -1.69
CA PHE A 134 -12.97 5.42 -0.26
C PHE A 134 -11.56 5.95 0.03
N GLY A 135 -11.47 6.75 1.08
CA GLY A 135 -10.23 7.11 1.75
C GLY A 135 -10.27 6.58 3.18
N THR A 136 -9.37 7.07 4.03
CA THR A 136 -9.36 6.66 5.45
C THR A 136 -9.21 7.87 6.35
N THR A 137 -9.66 7.77 7.60
CA THR A 137 -9.14 8.63 8.65
C THR A 137 -7.70 8.23 8.99
N LEU A 138 -6.97 9.11 9.69
CA LEU A 138 -5.63 8.78 10.15
C LEU A 138 -5.73 7.82 11.34
N PRO A 139 -5.08 6.63 11.30
CA PRO A 139 -5.08 5.73 12.44
C PRO A 139 -4.49 6.39 13.69
N PRO A 140 -5.00 6.11 14.90
CA PRO A 140 -4.47 6.69 16.14
C PRO A 140 -2.96 6.51 16.27
N GLY A 141 -2.24 7.60 16.54
CA GLY A 141 -0.78 7.62 16.72
C GLY A 141 0.04 7.54 15.43
N PHE A 142 -0.58 7.36 14.25
CA PHE A 142 0.12 7.43 12.97
C PHE A 142 0.46 8.88 12.61
N LEU A 143 1.49 9.05 11.77
CA LEU A 143 1.91 10.33 11.24
C LEU A 143 1.35 10.51 9.84
N LYS A 144 0.61 11.59 9.59
CA LYS A 144 0.16 11.97 8.24
C LYS A 144 1.36 12.46 7.43
N LEU A 145 1.62 11.83 6.29
CA LEU A 145 2.73 12.18 5.39
C LEU A 145 2.28 13.06 4.22
N ALA A 146 1.07 12.85 3.71
CA ALA A 146 0.53 13.61 2.60
C ALA A 146 -0.99 13.81 2.72
N GLY A 147 -1.51 14.82 2.04
CA GLY A 147 -2.94 15.13 1.95
C GLY A 147 -3.40 16.26 2.87
N LYS A 148 -4.54 16.85 2.54
CA LYS A 148 -5.11 18.02 3.22
C LYS A 148 -5.99 17.61 4.40
N GLN A 149 -7.28 17.37 4.13
CA GLN A 149 -8.27 17.01 5.16
C GLN A 149 -8.12 15.53 5.57
N LEU A 150 -8.19 14.62 4.60
CA LEU A 150 -7.92 13.20 4.79
C LEU A 150 -6.45 12.90 4.44
N PRO A 151 -5.83 11.90 5.09
CA PRO A 151 -4.53 11.40 4.68
C PRO A 151 -4.59 10.82 3.26
N GLU A 152 -3.65 11.25 2.42
CA GLU A 152 -3.31 10.56 1.18
C GLU A 152 -2.08 9.66 1.33
N ALA A 153 -1.32 9.89 2.41
CA ALA A 153 -0.33 8.97 2.88
C ALA A 153 -0.15 9.09 4.41
N PHE A 154 0.17 7.98 5.06
CA PHE A 154 0.55 7.95 6.46
C PHE A 154 1.69 6.96 6.70
N ARG A 155 2.33 7.07 7.87
CA ARG A 155 3.22 6.03 8.39
C ARG A 155 2.98 5.73 9.86
N HIS A 156 3.26 4.50 10.24
CA HIS A 156 3.36 4.12 11.64
C HIS A 156 4.53 4.90 12.31
N PRO A 157 4.43 5.30 13.59
CA PRO A 157 5.45 6.10 14.24
C PRO A 157 6.80 5.36 14.35
N GLU A 158 6.75 4.09 14.73
CA GLU A 158 7.95 3.26 15.01
C GLU A 158 8.27 2.21 13.93
N LYS A 159 7.28 1.44 13.47
CA LYS A 159 7.46 0.39 12.46
C LYS A 159 7.52 0.96 11.04
N PRO A 160 8.23 0.30 10.09
CA PRO A 160 8.28 0.69 8.69
C PRO A 160 6.99 0.34 7.92
N ILE A 161 5.84 0.78 8.43
CA ILE A 161 4.52 0.56 7.83
C ILE A 161 4.03 1.88 7.25
N TYR A 162 3.71 1.85 5.95
CA TYR A 162 3.26 3.00 5.19
C TYR A 162 1.96 2.70 4.47
N GLY A 163 1.04 3.66 4.43
CA GLY A 163 -0.15 3.61 3.59
C GLY A 163 -0.15 4.79 2.63
N ILE A 164 -0.48 4.55 1.36
CA ILE A 164 -0.69 5.58 0.33
C ILE A 164 -1.99 5.33 -0.43
N LEU A 165 -2.74 6.38 -0.73
CA LEU A 165 -4.08 6.26 -1.30
C LEU A 165 -4.05 6.17 -2.84
N PHE A 166 -3.03 6.79 -3.44
CA PHE A 166 -2.81 6.87 -4.87
C PHE A 166 -1.95 5.70 -5.38
N HIS A 167 -1.92 5.51 -6.69
CA HIS A 167 -1.28 4.37 -7.37
C HIS A 167 0.13 4.72 -7.88
N PRO A 168 1.21 4.41 -7.12
CA PRO A 168 2.59 4.68 -7.54
C PRO A 168 3.00 3.90 -8.80
N GLU A 169 2.35 2.76 -9.07
CA GLU A 169 2.56 1.92 -10.23
C GLU A 169 2.17 2.60 -11.55
N VAL A 170 1.19 3.51 -11.49
CA VAL A 170 0.76 4.34 -12.62
C VAL A 170 1.62 5.59 -12.73
N ARG A 171 1.84 6.29 -11.62
CA ARG A 171 2.66 7.51 -11.56
C ARG A 171 3.38 7.58 -10.22
N ASN A 172 4.65 7.97 -10.23
CA ASN A 172 5.55 7.99 -9.05
C ASN A 172 6.12 6.62 -8.64
N ARG A 173 6.52 5.81 -9.63
CA ARG A 173 7.17 4.49 -9.41
C ARG A 173 8.37 4.53 -8.48
N TRP A 174 9.06 5.68 -8.40
CA TRP A 174 10.15 5.93 -7.45
C TRP A 174 9.77 5.64 -5.99
N ILE A 175 8.48 5.68 -5.63
CA ILE A 175 7.99 5.29 -4.29
C ILE A 175 8.18 3.78 -4.06
N VAL A 176 7.87 2.95 -5.05
CA VAL A 176 8.08 1.49 -4.99
C VAL A 176 9.58 1.19 -4.98
N GLU A 177 10.38 1.95 -5.72
CA GLU A 177 11.84 1.82 -5.72
C GLU A 177 12.43 2.14 -4.34
N ARG A 178 11.99 3.22 -3.69
CA ARG A 178 12.38 3.54 -2.31
C ARG A 178 11.92 2.49 -1.31
N PHE A 179 10.72 1.94 -1.47
CA PHE A 179 10.27 0.83 -0.65
C PHE A 179 11.20 -0.39 -0.79
N CYS A 180 11.66 -0.71 -2.00
CA CYS A 180 12.63 -1.79 -2.21
C CYS A 180 13.96 -1.52 -1.50
N THR A 181 14.47 -0.28 -1.54
CA THR A 181 15.66 0.12 -0.76
C THR A 181 15.45 -0.11 0.73
N LEU A 182 14.32 0.31 1.29
CA LEU A 182 13.99 0.10 2.71
C LEU A 182 13.92 -1.39 3.08
N ALA A 183 13.39 -2.22 2.19
CA ALA A 183 13.33 -3.66 2.38
C ALA A 183 14.72 -4.33 2.34
N ALA A 184 15.73 -3.70 1.71
CA ALA A 184 17.08 -4.23 1.62
C ALA A 184 17.98 -3.87 2.83
N GLU A 185 17.63 -2.83 3.59
CA GLU A 185 18.44 -2.30 4.70
C GLU A 185 18.26 -3.03 6.05
N ILE A 186 17.28 -3.93 6.15
CA ILE A 186 16.90 -4.67 7.36
C ILE A 186 17.17 -6.16 7.14
#